data_AF-A0A424YUV6-F1
#
_entry.id   AF-A0A424YUV6-F1
#
_cell.length_a   1.000
_cell.length_b   1.000
_cell.length_c   1.000
_cell.angle_alpha   90.00
_cell.angle_beta   90.00
_cell.angle_gamma   90.00
#
_symmetry.space_group_name_H-M   'P 1'
#
loop_
_entity.id
_entity.type
_entity.pdbx_description
1 polymer ?
#
loop_
_entity_poly.entity_id
_entity_poly.type
_entity_poly.pdbx_seq_one_letter_code
_entity_poly.pdbx_strand_id
1 'polypeptide(L)' 'MIGDCMVCPGYAHLEPAQVAKIEKLEDELGVILLAHEKPAPIASLTDADLQQIQDIEKKIGVRLVAYA' A
#
# COMPACT_ATOMS: atom_id res chain seq x y z
N MET A 1 -10.45 -11.43 -14.52
CA MET A 1 -9.25 -10.58 -14.57
C MET A 1 -9.51 -9.42 -13.62
N ILE A 2 -9.03 -9.52 -12.39
CA ILE A 2 -9.10 -8.41 -11.43
C ILE A 2 -8.02 -7.44 -11.92
N GLY A 3 -8.44 -6.31 -12.49
CA GLY A 3 -7.52 -5.28 -12.94
C GLY A 3 -6.66 -4.84 -11.77
N ASP A 4 -5.35 -4.76 -11.99
CA ASP A 4 -4.40 -4.23 -11.04
C ASP A 4 -4.97 -2.94 -10.43
N CYS A 5 -5.31 -3.00 -9.14
CA CYS A 5 -5.69 -1.82 -8.38
C CYS A 5 -4.48 -0.90 -8.42
N MET A 6 -4.54 0.13 -9.27
CA MET A 6 -3.52 1.16 -9.36
C MET A 6 -3.62 1.99 -8.08
N VAL A 7 -3.01 1.47 -7.01
CA VAL A 7 -2.75 2.26 -5.82
C VAL A 7 -1.77 3.34 -6.27
N CYS A 8 -2.18 4.59 -6.18
CA CYS A 8 -1.31 5.75 -6.34
C CYS A 8 -0.78 6.09 -4.95
N PRO A 9 0.31 5.47 -4.47
CA PRO A 9 0.86 5.83 -3.17
C PRO A 9 1.28 7.30 -3.18
N GLY A 10 1.13 7.96 -2.03
CA GLY A 10 1.69 9.29 -1.81
C GLY A 10 3.21 9.28 -1.88
N TYR A 11 3.83 10.44 -1.69
CA TYR A 11 5.28 10.51 -1.54
C TYR A 11 5.68 9.99 -0.17
N ALA A 12 6.72 9.16 -0.11
CA ALA A 12 7.23 8.67 1.16
C ALA A 12 7.78 9.82 1.99
N HIS A 13 7.34 9.89 3.25
CA HIS A 13 7.97 10.75 4.25
C HIS A 13 9.31 10.16 4.67
N LEU A 14 10.39 10.91 4.43
CA LEU A 14 11.75 10.49 4.69
C LEU A 14 12.40 11.39 5.73
N GLU A 15 13.11 10.78 6.68
CA GLU A 15 13.96 11.48 7.63
C GLU A 15 15.23 12.01 6.94
N PRO A 16 15.86 13.08 7.46
CA PRO A 16 17.05 13.68 6.83
C PRO A 16 18.19 12.69 6.55
N ALA A 17 18.40 11.72 7.45
CA ALA A 17 19.42 10.69 7.26
C ALA A 17 19.10 9.73 6.10
N GLN A 18 17.82 9.50 5.80
CA GLN A 18 17.38 8.67 4.66
C GLN A 18 17.52 9.45 3.35
N VAL A 19 17.22 10.75 3.35
CA VAL A 19 17.43 11.64 2.19
C VAL A 19 18.92 11.66 1.79
N ALA A 20 19.83 11.88 2.76
CA ALA A 20 21.26 11.89 2.49
C ALA A 20 21.81 10.56 1.93
N LYS A 21 21.13 9.43 2.21
CA LYS A 21 21.47 8.13 1.63
C LYS A 21 20.98 8.03 0.18
N ILE A 22 19.79 8.55 -0.10
CA ILE A 22 19.20 8.56 -1.45
C ILE A 22 20.02 9.46 -2.37
N GLU A 23 20.41 10.65 -1.93
CA GLU A 23 21.23 11.58 -2.72
C GLU A 23 22.55 10.93 -3.18
N LYS A 24 23.23 10.20 -2.29
CA LYS A 24 24.44 9.44 -2.66
C LYS A 24 24.16 8.35 -3.70
N LEU A 25 23.01 7.69 -3.57
CA LEU A 25 22.57 6.66 -4.53
C LEU A 25 22.22 7.28 -5.89
N GLU A 26 21.57 8.45 -5.90
CA GLU A 26 21.29 9.22 -7.11
C GLU A 26 22.57 9.62 -7.82
N ASP A 27 23.57 10.11 -7.07
CA ASP A 27 24.90 10.44 -7.59
C ASP A 27 25.62 9.22 -8.17
N GLU A 28 25.61 8.09 -7.47
CA GLU A 28 26.24 6.83 -7.90
C GLU A 28 25.61 6.26 -9.17
N LEU A 29 24.28 6.37 -9.29
CA LEU A 29 23.51 5.82 -10.40
C LEU A 29 23.36 6.81 -11.57
N GLY A 30 23.59 8.10 -11.35
CA GLY A 30 23.38 9.16 -12.34
C GLY A 30 21.90 9.36 -12.69
N VAL A 31 20.99 9.13 -11.73
CA VAL A 31 19.53 9.22 -11.91
C VAL A 31 18.88 9.95 -10.75
N ILE A 32 17.62 10.37 -10.93
CA ILE A 32 16.77 10.86 -9.85
C ILE A 32 15.85 9.73 -9.38
N LEU A 33 15.77 9.53 -8.07
CA LEU A 33 14.97 8.51 -7.40
C LEU A 33 13.74 9.17 -6.76
N LEU A 34 12.56 8.74 -7.19
CA LEU A 34 11.30 9.19 -6.61
C LEU A 34 10.80 8.20 -5.56
N ALA A 35 10.79 8.61 -4.29
CA ALA A 35 10.35 7.77 -3.19
C ALA A 35 8.82 7.82 -3.03
N HIS A 36 8.17 6.71 -3.36
CA HIS A 36 6.74 6.53 -3.11
C HIS A 36 6.51 5.80 -1.78
N GLU A 37 5.43 6.13 -1.08
CA GLU A 37 4.96 5.32 0.04
C GLU A 37 4.73 3.88 -0.41
N LYS A 38 5.01 2.92 0.47
CA LYS A 38 4.60 1.55 0.19
C LYS A 38 3.07 1.50 0.30
N PRO A 39 2.36 1.04 -0.74
CA PRO A 39 0.94 0.75 -0.62
C PRO A 39 0.70 -0.13 0.59
N ALA A 40 -0.35 0.16 1.38
CA ALA A 40 -0.80 -0.79 2.39
C ALA A 40 -1.06 -2.13 1.69
N PRO A 41 -0.42 -3.23 2.11
CA PRO A 41 -0.65 -4.51 1.49
C PRO A 41 -2.13 -4.86 1.64
N ILE A 42 -2.79 -5.14 0.51
CA ILE A 42 -4.16 -5.63 0.55
C ILE A 42 -4.10 -7.07 1.05
N ALA A 43 -4.78 -7.36 2.15
CA ALA A 43 -4.85 -8.71 2.68
C ALA A 43 -5.55 -9.63 1.66
N SER A 44 -4.90 -10.74 1.31
CA SER A 44 -5.53 -11.79 0.49
C SER A 44 -6.50 -12.57 1.36
N LEU A 45 -7.80 -12.41 1.11
CA LEU A 45 -8.86 -13.16 1.77
C LEU A 45 -9.20 -14.41 0.98
N THR A 46 -9.45 -15.52 1.67
CA THR A 46 -10.10 -16.68 1.03
C THR A 46 -11.59 -16.40 0.81
N ASP A 47 -12.25 -17.17 -0.06
CA ASP A 47 -13.70 -17.04 -0.28
C ASP A 47 -14.50 -17.25 1.02
N ALA A 48 -14.00 -18.12 1.91
CA ALA A 48 -14.60 -18.36 3.22
C ALA A 48 -14.47 -17.13 4.14
N ASP A 49 -13.30 -16.49 4.17
CA ASP A 49 -13.06 -15.27 4.96
C ASP A 49 -13.92 -14.11 4.43
N LEU A 50 -14.02 -13.99 3.10
CA LEU A 50 -14.87 -12.99 2.46
C LEU A 50 -16.35 -13.19 2.81
N GLN A 51 -16.85 -14.43 2.78
CA GLN A 51 -18.24 -14.73 3.12
C GLN A 51 -18.55 -14.38 4.58
N GLN A 52 -17.63 -14.68 5.50
CA GLN A 52 -17.78 -14.32 6.90
C GLN A 52 -17.86 -12.79 7.09
N ILE A 53 -16.99 -12.04 6.41
CA ILE A 53 -17.00 -10.57 6.45
C ILE A 53 -18.34 -10.03 5.94
N GLN A 54 -18.82 -10.53 4.79
CA GLN A 54 -20.10 -10.09 4.22
C GLN A 54 -21.30 -10.38 5.12
N ASP A 55 -21.28 -11.52 5.83
CA ASP A 55 -22.34 -11.87 6.77
C ASP A 55 -22.33 -10.96 8.01
N ILE A 56 -21.13 -10.53 8.45
CA ILE A 56 -20.96 -9.53 9.51
C ILE A 56 -21.44 -8.15 9.03
N GLU A 57 -21.07 -7.73 7.83
CA GLU A 57 -21.50 -6.48 7.19
C GLU A 57 -23.04 -6.38 7.13
N LYS A 58 -23.72 -7.45 6.68
CA LYS A 58 -25.18 -7.52 6.62
C LYS A 58 -25.84 -7.41 7.99
N LYS A 59 -25.23 -7.99 9.02
CA LYS A 59 -25.77 -7.98 10.40
C LYS A 59 -25.66 -6.60 11.05
N ILE A 60 -24.62 -5.86 10.74
CA ILE A 60 -24.29 -4.59 11.41
C ILE A 60 -24.66 -3.37 10.54
N GLY A 61 -24.93 -3.57 9.25
CA GLY A 61 -25.33 -2.50 8.31
C GLY A 61 -24.17 -1.61 7.86
N VAL A 62 -22.94 -2.14 7.87
CA VAL A 62 -21.71 -1.41 7.52
C VAL A 62 -20.93 -2.13 6.43
N ARG A 63 -19.95 -1.45 5.82
CA ARG A 63 -18.94 -2.10 4.97
C ARG A 63 -17.59 -2.12 5.67
N LEU A 64 -16.94 -3.27 5.69
CA LEU A 64 -15.65 -3.52 6.31
C LEU A 64 -14.56 -3.50 5.24
N VAL A 65 -13.51 -2.74 5.50
CA VAL A 65 -12.32 -2.68 4.64
C VAL A 65 -11.13 -3.17 5.45
N ALA A 66 -10.55 -4.31 5.03
CA ALA A 66 -9.36 -4.87 5.66
C ALA A 66 -8.09 -4.29 5.01
N TYR A 67 -7.24 -3.68 5.82
CA TYR A 67 -5.87 -3.29 5.46
C TYR A 67 -4.88 -4.10 6.32
N ALA A 68 -3.70 -4.39 5.80
CA ALA A 68 -2.60 -5.01 6.55
C ALA A 68 -1.57 -3.99 7.01
#